data_AF-A0A165MVW5-F1
#
_entry.id   AF-A0A165MVW5-F1
#
_cell.length_a   1.000
_cell.length_b   1.000
_cell.length_c   1.000
_cell.angle_alpha   90.00
_cell.angle_beta   90.00
_cell.angle_gamma   90.00
#
_symmetry.space_group_name_H-M   'P 1'
#
loop_
_entity.id
_entity.type
_entity.pdbx_description
1 polymer ?
#
loop_
_entity_poly.entity_id
_entity_poly.type
_entity_poly.pdbx_seq_one_letter_code
_entity_poly.pdbx_strand_id
1 'polypeptide(L)'
;MDGSSTLAPFIPAGATVVMTVYAHLPADHTRTIIGLLTAYFLYVEDLFEHDVARVQNFNSRFARGEPQNDPALDGLAQLLRELPQHFPLIAANIIVMSFLNLFTGTLLEQATQGASLSQDSTRYAVFVRALSGVQDAYAFFVFPAQLPLESYVQAIPDVGDYLTYSNDILSFYKEELAQDSANHVSTLSAAQGQTKADVLAGLVDTCVSAHERAQRLLAPYPEALQAYLAAAIGSIGFHVVNKRYRLHELDL
;
A
#
# COMPACT_ATOMS: atom_id res chain seq x y z
N MET A 1 -17.35 -18.78 12.22
CA MET A 1 -17.80 -18.28 10.91
C MET A 1 -16.78 -18.82 9.92
N ASP A 2 -17.19 -19.68 8.98
CA ASP A 2 -16.29 -20.22 7.96
C ASP A 2 -15.71 -19.05 7.16
N GLY A 3 -14.42 -18.78 7.35
CA GLY A 3 -13.71 -17.73 6.62
C GLY A 3 -13.78 -18.03 5.13
N SER A 4 -14.59 -17.27 4.41
CA SER A 4 -14.86 -17.55 3.00
C SER A 4 -13.54 -17.47 2.22
N SER A 5 -13.12 -18.55 1.59
CA SER A 5 -11.94 -18.64 0.72
C SER A 5 -12.18 -17.94 -0.63
N THR A 6 -12.67 -16.70 -0.61
CA THR A 6 -13.03 -15.96 -1.82
C THR A 6 -12.54 -14.52 -1.76
N LEU A 7 -11.98 -14.08 -2.88
CA LEU A 7 -11.54 -12.71 -3.11
C LEU A 7 -12.73 -11.75 -3.32
N ALA A 8 -13.92 -12.27 -3.64
CA ALA A 8 -15.07 -11.49 -4.10
C ALA A 8 -15.43 -10.28 -3.19
N PRO A 9 -15.40 -10.38 -1.85
CA PRO A 9 -15.69 -9.24 -0.97
C PRO A 9 -14.74 -8.05 -1.13
N PHE A 10 -13.51 -8.29 -1.58
CA PHE A 10 -12.44 -7.28 -1.67
C PHE A 10 -12.36 -6.63 -3.06
N ILE A 11 -12.96 -7.25 -4.08
CA ILE A 11 -12.97 -6.73 -5.46
C ILE A 11 -13.54 -5.32 -5.56
N PRO A 12 -14.68 -4.96 -4.92
CA PRO A 12 -15.22 -3.61 -5.01
C PRO A 12 -14.26 -2.53 -4.51
N ALA A 13 -13.49 -2.82 -3.45
CA ALA A 13 -12.50 -1.88 -2.93
C ALA A 13 -11.35 -1.68 -3.92
N GLY A 14 -10.81 -2.77 -4.49
CA GLY A 14 -9.81 -2.70 -5.54
C GLY A 14 -10.28 -1.94 -6.78
N ALA A 15 -11.51 -2.19 -7.22
CA ALA A 15 -12.12 -1.45 -8.32
C ALA A 15 -12.26 0.05 -8.00
N THR A 16 -12.65 0.40 -6.77
CA THR A 16 -12.77 1.79 -6.34
C THR A 16 -11.42 2.51 -6.39
N VAL A 17 -10.36 1.86 -5.89
CA VAL A 17 -8.98 2.41 -5.96
C VAL A 17 -8.56 2.65 -7.41
N VAL A 18 -8.83 1.71 -8.31
CA VAL A 18 -8.50 1.87 -9.75
C VAL A 18 -9.29 3.00 -10.40
N MET A 19 -10.59 3.11 -10.10
CA MET A 19 -11.47 4.12 -10.68
C MET A 19 -11.25 5.53 -10.12
N THR A 20 -10.42 5.67 -9.08
CA THR A 20 -10.12 6.95 -8.44
C THR A 20 -8.63 7.28 -8.59
N VAL A 21 -7.76 6.54 -7.90
CA VAL A 21 -6.30 6.75 -7.84
C VAL A 21 -5.63 6.48 -9.18
N TYR A 22 -6.08 5.46 -9.92
CA TYR A 22 -5.45 5.05 -11.18
C TYR A 22 -6.29 5.35 -12.41
N ALA A 23 -7.22 6.31 -12.28
CA ALA A 23 -8.18 6.65 -13.32
C ALA A 23 -7.56 7.34 -14.56
N HIS A 24 -6.28 7.73 -14.50
CA HIS A 24 -5.53 8.34 -15.61
C HIS A 24 -4.81 7.33 -16.50
N LEU A 25 -4.51 6.12 -15.99
CA LEU A 25 -3.89 5.06 -16.80
C LEU A 25 -4.82 4.67 -17.95
N PRO A 26 -4.39 4.08 -19.07
CA PRO A 26 -5.34 3.59 -20.08
C PRO A 26 -6.35 2.59 -19.48
N ALA A 27 -7.59 2.56 -19.97
CA ALA A 27 -8.64 1.64 -19.49
C ALA A 27 -8.47 0.22 -20.05
N ASP A 28 -7.32 -0.39 -19.74
CA ASP A 28 -6.84 -1.64 -20.31
C ASP A 28 -6.63 -2.73 -19.23
N HIS A 29 -5.88 -3.77 -19.60
CA HIS A 29 -5.52 -4.89 -18.74
C HIS A 29 -4.74 -4.46 -17.48
N THR A 30 -3.96 -3.37 -17.54
CA THR A 30 -3.15 -2.88 -16.41
C THR A 30 -4.03 -2.43 -15.25
N ARG A 31 -5.10 -1.67 -15.52
CA ARG A 31 -6.07 -1.26 -14.49
C ARG A 31 -6.74 -2.46 -13.82
N THR A 32 -7.08 -3.50 -14.59
CA THR A 32 -7.65 -4.74 -14.05
C THR A 32 -6.69 -5.44 -13.09
N ILE A 33 -5.41 -5.56 -13.48
CA ILE A 33 -4.38 -6.17 -12.61
C ILE A 33 -4.20 -5.36 -11.33
N ILE A 34 -4.10 -4.03 -11.42
CA ILE A 34 -3.96 -3.17 -10.23
C ILE A 34 -5.14 -3.38 -9.29
N GLY A 35 -6.37 -3.46 -9.82
CA GLY A 35 -7.57 -3.70 -9.03
C GLY A 35 -7.56 -5.07 -8.34
N LEU A 36 -7.12 -6.12 -9.05
CA LEU A 36 -6.98 -7.47 -8.49
C LEU A 36 -5.89 -7.52 -7.42
N LEU A 37 -4.71 -6.94 -7.67
CA LEU A 37 -3.62 -6.86 -6.69
C LEU A 37 -4.06 -6.10 -5.44
N THR A 38 -4.81 -5.01 -5.60
CA THR A 38 -5.39 -4.27 -4.46
C THR A 38 -6.39 -5.11 -3.68
N ALA A 39 -7.27 -5.87 -4.37
CA ALA A 39 -8.20 -6.78 -3.70
C ALA A 39 -7.45 -7.89 -2.95
N TYR A 40 -6.36 -8.42 -3.53
CA TYR A 40 -5.53 -9.43 -2.88
C TYR A 40 -4.77 -8.88 -1.67
N PHE A 41 -4.26 -7.65 -1.74
CA PHE A 41 -3.65 -6.98 -0.61
C PHE A 41 -4.61 -6.95 0.59
N LEU A 42 -5.84 -6.46 0.38
CA LEU A 42 -6.86 -6.41 1.44
C LEU A 42 -7.29 -7.80 1.94
N TYR A 43 -7.35 -8.78 1.04
CA TYR A 43 -7.64 -10.17 1.41
C TYR A 43 -6.53 -10.76 2.30
N VAL A 44 -5.27 -10.46 1.99
CA VAL A 44 -4.12 -10.92 2.77
C VAL A 44 -4.12 -10.27 4.16
N GLU A 45 -4.42 -8.96 4.26
CA GLU A 45 -4.59 -8.29 5.56
C GLU A 45 -5.69 -8.98 6.41
N ASP A 46 -6.84 -9.26 5.82
CA ASP A 46 -7.94 -9.97 6.49
C ASP A 46 -7.52 -11.39 6.96
N LEU A 47 -6.75 -12.12 6.14
CA LEU A 47 -6.21 -13.42 6.54
C LEU A 47 -5.20 -13.31 7.68
N PHE A 48 -4.40 -12.26 7.75
CA PHE A 48 -3.47 -12.05 8.85
C PHE A 48 -4.19 -11.79 10.18
N GLU A 49 -5.36 -11.16 10.14
CA GLU A 49 -6.19 -10.94 11.33
C GLU A 49 -6.91 -12.22 11.80
N HIS A 50 -7.34 -13.08 10.86
CA HIS A 50 -8.27 -14.17 11.16
C HIS A 50 -7.70 -15.59 11.02
N ASP A 51 -6.72 -15.82 10.14
CA ASP A 51 -6.17 -17.16 9.85
C ASP A 51 -4.74 -17.12 9.27
N VAL A 52 -3.78 -16.77 10.12
CA VAL A 52 -2.35 -16.65 9.78
C VAL A 52 -1.77 -17.94 9.17
N ALA A 53 -2.31 -19.11 9.53
CA ALA A 53 -1.81 -20.40 9.05
C ALA A 53 -1.92 -20.55 7.52
N ARG A 54 -2.86 -19.83 6.89
CA ARG A 54 -3.05 -19.79 5.43
C ARG A 54 -1.97 -18.99 4.71
N VAL A 55 -1.40 -17.98 5.36
CA VAL A 55 -0.44 -17.04 4.75
C VAL A 55 1.01 -17.29 5.14
N GLN A 56 1.27 -17.95 6.27
CA GLN A 56 2.61 -18.11 6.87
C GLN A 56 3.70 -18.69 5.94
N ASN A 57 3.32 -19.54 4.98
CA ASN A 57 4.25 -20.27 4.11
C ASN A 57 4.25 -19.74 2.67
N PHE A 58 3.55 -18.63 2.40
CA PHE A 58 3.28 -18.16 1.04
C PHE A 58 4.58 -18.01 0.23
N ASN A 59 5.56 -17.26 0.74
CA ASN A 59 6.81 -16.99 0.04
C ASN A 59 7.59 -18.28 -0.30
N SER A 60 7.66 -19.23 0.63
CA SER A 60 8.39 -20.47 0.41
C SER A 60 7.72 -21.36 -0.64
N ARG A 61 6.38 -21.44 -0.62
CA ARG A 61 5.57 -22.18 -1.60
C ARG A 61 5.62 -21.50 -2.97
N PHE A 62 5.53 -20.17 -2.99
CA PHE A 62 5.64 -19.35 -4.20
C PHE A 62 6.97 -19.64 -4.92
N ALA A 63 8.09 -19.60 -4.19
CA ALA A 63 9.42 -19.86 -4.70
C ALA A 63 9.63 -21.30 -5.21
N ARG A 64 8.97 -22.29 -4.59
CA ARG A 64 9.02 -23.70 -5.04
C ARG A 64 8.02 -24.04 -6.14
N GLY A 65 7.12 -23.11 -6.50
CA GLY A 65 6.04 -23.41 -7.44
C GLY A 65 4.97 -24.34 -6.86
N GLU A 66 4.86 -24.42 -5.53
CA GLU A 66 3.87 -25.26 -4.85
C GLU A 66 2.51 -24.55 -4.73
N PRO A 67 1.40 -25.31 -4.68
CA PRO A 67 0.10 -24.74 -4.31
C PRO A 67 0.15 -24.05 -2.96
N GLN A 68 -0.60 -22.98 -2.83
CA GLN A 68 -0.77 -22.23 -1.59
C GLN A 68 -1.67 -22.98 -0.61
N ASN A 69 -1.65 -22.57 0.65
CA ASN A 69 -2.55 -23.13 1.66
C ASN A 69 -4.00 -22.62 1.51
N ASP A 70 -4.29 -21.90 0.42
CA ASP A 70 -5.50 -21.13 0.19
C ASP A 70 -5.76 -21.01 -1.32
N PRO A 71 -6.92 -21.46 -1.83
CA PRO A 71 -7.24 -21.39 -3.25
C PRO A 71 -7.24 -19.97 -3.84
N ALA A 72 -7.59 -18.94 -3.07
CA ALA A 72 -7.53 -17.58 -3.55
C ALA A 72 -6.07 -17.11 -3.68
N LEU A 73 -5.19 -17.53 -2.76
CA LEU A 73 -3.75 -17.22 -2.83
C LEU A 73 -3.05 -17.97 -3.97
N ASP A 74 -3.56 -19.10 -4.45
CA ASP A 74 -3.08 -19.71 -5.70
C ASP A 74 -3.25 -18.73 -6.88
N GLY A 75 -4.38 -18.03 -6.94
CA GLY A 75 -4.64 -16.99 -7.93
C GLY A 75 -3.69 -15.80 -7.79
N LEU A 76 -3.37 -15.36 -6.57
CA LEU A 76 -2.35 -14.33 -6.34
C LEU A 76 -0.98 -14.80 -6.82
N ALA A 77 -0.57 -16.02 -6.45
CA ALA A 77 0.72 -16.58 -6.84
C ALA A 77 0.83 -16.72 -8.37
N GLN A 78 -0.25 -17.07 -9.06
CA GLN A 78 -0.30 -17.05 -10.52
C GLN A 78 -0.15 -15.63 -11.06
N LEU A 79 -0.96 -14.68 -10.58
CA LEU A 79 -0.95 -13.29 -11.04
C LEU A 79 0.45 -12.66 -10.87
N LEU A 80 1.12 -12.87 -9.74
CA LEU A 80 2.47 -12.38 -9.49
C LEU A 80 3.50 -12.93 -10.49
N ARG A 81 3.37 -14.20 -10.91
CA ARG A 81 4.25 -14.81 -11.94
C ARG A 81 3.99 -14.25 -13.33
N GLU A 82 2.79 -13.76 -13.60
CA GLU A 82 2.39 -13.18 -14.89
C GLU A 82 2.75 -11.69 -15.01
N LEU A 83 3.07 -10.99 -13.91
CA LEU A 83 3.39 -9.55 -13.93
C LEU A 83 4.47 -9.12 -14.93
N PRO A 84 5.56 -9.89 -15.19
CA PRO A 84 6.53 -9.53 -16.23
C PRO A 84 5.96 -9.47 -17.65
N GLN A 85 4.76 -10.03 -17.88
CA GLN A 85 4.04 -9.96 -19.16
C GLN A 85 3.21 -8.66 -19.28
N HIS A 86 3.02 -7.94 -18.17
CA HIS A 86 2.08 -6.82 -18.07
C HIS A 86 2.73 -5.51 -17.64
N PHE A 87 3.89 -5.57 -16.99
CA PHE A 87 4.66 -4.42 -16.56
C PHE A 87 6.10 -4.50 -17.10
N PRO A 88 6.78 -3.35 -17.30
CA PRO A 88 8.21 -3.34 -17.57
C PRO A 88 8.99 -4.11 -16.50
N LEU A 89 10.07 -4.80 -16.89
CA LEU A 89 10.79 -5.75 -16.05
C LEU A 89 11.07 -5.25 -14.62
N ILE A 90 11.60 -4.03 -14.49
CA ILE A 90 11.95 -3.46 -13.18
C ILE A 90 10.70 -3.20 -12.33
N ALA A 91 9.64 -2.65 -12.93
CA ALA A 91 8.37 -2.44 -12.25
C ALA A 91 7.74 -3.77 -11.81
N ALA A 92 7.69 -4.76 -12.71
CA ALA A 92 7.19 -6.10 -12.41
C ALA A 92 7.94 -6.74 -11.21
N ASN A 93 9.27 -6.69 -11.22
CA ASN A 93 10.08 -7.23 -10.14
C ASN A 93 9.81 -6.52 -8.80
N ILE A 94 9.69 -5.18 -8.82
CA ILE A 94 9.42 -4.41 -7.60
C ILE A 94 8.01 -4.70 -7.06
N ILE A 95 7.01 -4.83 -7.93
CA ILE A 95 5.66 -5.21 -7.52
C ILE A 95 5.65 -6.61 -6.90
N VAL A 96 6.30 -7.60 -7.55
CA VAL A 96 6.44 -8.95 -6.98
C VAL A 96 7.12 -8.92 -5.61
N MET A 97 8.25 -8.22 -5.50
CA MET A 97 8.97 -8.08 -4.24
C MET A 97 8.12 -7.41 -3.15
N SER A 98 7.34 -6.38 -3.50
CA SER A 98 6.45 -5.70 -2.57
C SER A 98 5.41 -6.66 -1.99
N PHE A 99 4.78 -7.49 -2.83
CA PHE A 99 3.82 -8.50 -2.37
C PHE A 99 4.47 -9.61 -1.56
N LEU A 100 5.69 -10.06 -1.89
CA LEU A 100 6.41 -11.02 -1.05
C LEU A 100 6.85 -10.41 0.30
N ASN A 101 7.22 -9.13 0.28
CA ASN A 101 7.57 -8.38 1.48
C ASN A 101 6.35 -8.21 2.39
N LEU A 102 5.14 -8.01 1.86
CA LEU A 102 3.90 -7.98 2.65
C LEU A 102 3.81 -9.20 3.57
N PHE A 103 3.92 -10.41 3.02
CA PHE A 103 3.86 -11.64 3.82
C PHE A 103 4.95 -11.70 4.89
N THR A 104 6.17 -11.30 4.54
CA THR A 104 7.31 -11.34 5.47
C THR A 104 7.19 -10.28 6.57
N GLY A 105 6.78 -9.06 6.19
CA GLY A 105 6.61 -7.92 7.07
C GLY A 105 5.51 -8.17 8.08
N THR A 106 4.34 -8.65 7.65
CA THR A 106 3.24 -8.93 8.57
C THR A 106 3.54 -10.11 9.50
N LEU A 107 4.23 -11.16 9.01
CA LEU A 107 4.71 -12.23 9.91
C LEU A 107 5.74 -11.72 10.93
N LEU A 108 6.60 -10.77 10.54
CA LEU A 108 7.56 -10.14 11.45
C LEU A 108 6.84 -9.29 12.51
N GLU A 109 5.84 -8.49 12.12
CA GLU A 109 4.99 -7.72 13.04
C GLU A 109 4.34 -8.64 14.08
N GLN A 110 3.78 -9.76 13.64
CA GLN A 110 3.18 -10.76 14.53
C GLN A 110 4.21 -11.43 15.44
N ALA A 111 5.36 -11.87 14.89
CA ALA A 111 6.41 -12.52 15.66
C ALA A 111 7.06 -11.60 16.71
N THR A 112 6.98 -10.29 16.51
CA THR A 112 7.55 -9.27 17.41
C THR A 112 6.50 -8.55 18.25
N GLN A 113 5.24 -8.99 18.17
CA GLN A 113 4.15 -8.42 18.97
C GLN A 113 4.45 -8.60 20.47
N GLY A 114 4.45 -7.49 21.22
CA GLY A 114 4.77 -7.47 22.65
C GLY A 114 6.27 -7.50 22.99
N ALA A 115 7.16 -7.55 21.99
CA ALA A 115 8.59 -7.39 22.23
C ALA A 115 8.92 -5.96 22.70
N SER A 116 9.80 -5.83 23.68
CA SER A 116 10.33 -4.52 24.07
C SER A 116 11.30 -4.02 23.01
N LEU A 117 10.99 -2.88 22.40
CA LEU A 117 11.90 -2.21 21.47
C LEU A 117 12.99 -1.48 22.24
N SER A 118 14.23 -1.58 21.75
CA SER A 118 15.35 -0.82 22.30
C SER A 118 15.19 0.66 21.95
N GLN A 119 15.61 1.57 22.84
CA GLN A 119 15.68 3.00 22.51
C GLN A 119 16.64 3.28 21.35
N ASP A 120 17.62 2.41 21.13
CA ASP A 120 18.56 2.53 20.02
C ASP A 120 18.00 2.01 18.68
N SER A 121 16.85 1.32 18.67
CA SER A 121 16.26 0.75 17.44
C SER A 121 15.47 1.78 16.62
N THR A 122 16.07 2.94 16.41
CA THR A 122 15.46 4.13 15.78
C THR A 122 14.95 3.90 14.36
N ARG A 123 15.51 2.90 13.64
CA ARG A 123 15.12 2.55 12.26
C ARG A 123 14.16 1.37 12.15
N TYR A 124 13.86 0.68 13.26
CA TYR A 124 13.10 -0.57 13.21
C TYR A 124 11.68 -0.37 12.67
N ALA A 125 10.97 0.64 13.16
CA ALA A 125 9.61 0.94 12.71
C ALA A 125 9.55 1.24 11.20
N VAL A 126 10.51 2.03 10.69
CA VAL A 126 10.61 2.33 9.25
C VAL A 126 10.93 1.07 8.44
N PHE A 127 11.83 0.22 8.93
CA PHE A 127 12.17 -1.05 8.29
C PHE A 127 10.96 -2.00 8.18
N VAL A 128 10.22 -2.18 9.29
CA VAL A 128 9.04 -3.04 9.32
C VAL A 128 7.95 -2.51 8.38
N ARG A 129 7.65 -1.20 8.44
CA ARG A 129 6.67 -0.57 7.55
C ARG A 129 7.04 -0.68 6.07
N ALA A 130 8.32 -0.55 5.73
CA ALA A 130 8.79 -0.71 4.37
C ALA A 130 8.62 -2.15 3.84
N LEU A 131 8.60 -3.17 4.73
CA LEU A 131 8.28 -4.54 4.35
C LEU A 131 6.77 -4.76 4.18
N SER A 132 5.96 -4.36 5.16
CA SER A 132 4.52 -4.67 5.16
C SER A 132 3.68 -3.76 4.27
N GLY A 133 4.12 -2.53 3.98
CA GLY A 133 3.26 -1.47 3.44
C GLY A 133 2.98 -1.48 1.93
N VAL A 134 3.60 -2.38 1.14
CA VAL A 134 3.46 -2.48 -0.35
C VAL A 134 3.56 -1.15 -1.13
N GLN A 135 4.12 -0.11 -0.51
CA GLN A 135 4.12 1.26 -1.02
C GLN A 135 4.81 1.39 -2.39
N ASP A 136 5.88 0.62 -2.60
CA ASP A 136 6.63 0.63 -3.85
C ASP A 136 5.75 0.12 -5.00
N ALA A 137 4.94 -0.93 -4.79
CA ALA A 137 4.01 -1.41 -5.81
C ALA A 137 3.02 -0.31 -6.22
N TYR A 138 2.39 0.35 -5.24
CA TYR A 138 1.44 1.43 -5.51
C TYR A 138 2.10 2.63 -6.20
N ALA A 139 3.32 2.99 -5.82
CA ALA A 139 4.08 4.05 -6.48
C ALA A 139 4.40 3.69 -7.94
N PHE A 140 4.76 2.44 -8.24
CA PHE A 140 5.00 1.99 -9.61
C PHE A 140 3.72 1.92 -10.46
N PHE A 141 2.56 1.64 -9.87
CA PHE A 141 1.29 1.66 -10.59
C PHE A 141 0.90 3.04 -11.14
N VAL A 142 1.42 4.12 -10.55
CA VAL A 142 1.11 5.50 -10.99
C VAL A 142 1.54 5.75 -12.43
N PHE A 143 2.64 5.14 -12.88
CA PHE A 143 3.28 5.48 -14.14
C PHE A 143 2.88 4.52 -15.27
N PRO A 144 2.38 5.03 -16.42
CA PRO A 144 2.11 4.21 -17.59
C PRO A 144 3.35 3.43 -18.05
N ALA A 145 3.17 2.18 -18.47
CA ALA A 145 4.26 1.26 -18.84
C ALA A 145 5.15 1.75 -20.01
N GLN A 146 4.68 2.74 -20.76
CA GLN A 146 5.36 3.33 -21.93
C GLN A 146 6.33 4.42 -21.52
N LEU A 147 6.22 4.96 -20.31
CA LEU A 147 7.13 5.98 -19.81
C LEU A 147 8.52 5.39 -19.55
N PRO A 148 9.61 6.07 -19.96
CA PRO A 148 10.96 5.63 -19.63
C PRO A 148 11.16 5.61 -18.11
N LEU A 149 11.78 4.55 -17.58
CA LEU A 149 11.98 4.38 -16.14
C LEU A 149 12.72 5.58 -15.50
N GLU A 150 13.74 6.10 -16.19
CA GLU A 150 14.53 7.25 -15.77
C GLU A 150 13.71 8.53 -15.59
N SER A 151 12.52 8.62 -16.18
CA SER A 151 11.65 9.79 -16.07
C SER A 151 10.91 9.88 -14.74
N TYR A 152 10.86 8.79 -13.95
CA TYR A 152 10.10 8.78 -12.70
C TYR A 152 10.75 8.00 -11.55
N VAL A 153 11.72 7.12 -11.81
CA VAL A 153 12.26 6.20 -10.79
C VAL A 153 12.81 6.91 -9.55
N GLN A 154 13.40 8.09 -9.71
CA GLN A 154 13.93 8.86 -8.57
C GLN A 154 12.81 9.41 -7.68
N ALA A 155 11.61 9.61 -8.22
CA ALA A 155 10.46 10.09 -7.47
C ALA A 155 9.69 8.97 -6.76
N ILE A 156 9.94 7.68 -7.08
CA ILE A 156 9.21 6.54 -6.53
C ILE A 156 9.13 6.57 -4.99
N PRO A 157 10.22 6.80 -4.23
CA PRO A 157 10.14 6.86 -2.77
C PRO A 157 9.18 7.95 -2.28
N ASP A 158 9.28 9.16 -2.83
CA ASP A 158 8.42 10.29 -2.45
C ASP A 158 6.95 10.08 -2.89
N VAL A 159 6.72 9.40 -4.02
CA VAL A 159 5.37 9.01 -4.46
C VAL A 159 4.76 7.98 -3.51
N GLY A 160 5.55 6.97 -3.11
CA GLY A 160 5.15 5.96 -2.13
C GLY A 160 4.80 6.60 -0.79
N ASP A 161 5.70 7.41 -0.24
CA ASP A 161 5.48 8.16 1.00
C ASP A 161 4.22 9.02 0.92
N TYR A 162 4.00 9.75 -0.18
CA TYR A 162 2.78 10.54 -0.35
C TYR A 162 1.52 9.67 -0.33
N LEU A 163 1.48 8.58 -1.11
CA LEU A 163 0.30 7.71 -1.19
C LEU A 163 0.00 7.04 0.16
N THR A 164 1.02 6.57 0.86
CA THR A 164 0.91 5.92 2.16
C THR A 164 0.53 6.91 3.26
N TYR A 165 1.25 8.02 3.39
CA TYR A 165 1.01 8.98 4.47
C TYR A 165 -0.28 9.77 4.25
N SER A 166 -0.67 10.09 3.02
CA SER A 166 -2.00 10.66 2.77
C SER A 166 -3.12 9.70 3.19
N ASN A 167 -2.94 8.38 3.00
CA ASN A 167 -3.88 7.40 3.50
C ASN A 167 -3.93 7.42 5.04
N ASP A 168 -2.78 7.31 5.73
CA ASP A 168 -2.71 7.33 7.20
C ASP A 168 -3.33 8.62 7.79
N ILE A 169 -3.11 9.78 7.15
CA ILE A 169 -3.68 11.07 7.57
C ILE A 169 -5.20 11.09 7.38
N LEU A 170 -5.69 10.70 6.19
CA LEU A 170 -7.11 10.75 5.84
C LEU A 170 -7.91 9.62 6.47
N SER A 171 -7.25 8.56 6.96
CA SER A 171 -7.85 7.46 7.68
C SER A 171 -7.86 7.66 9.20
N PHE A 172 -7.04 8.56 9.72
CA PHE A 172 -6.89 8.80 11.16
C PHE A 172 -8.23 9.02 11.87
N TYR A 173 -9.13 9.84 11.29
CA TYR A 173 -10.42 10.14 11.93
C TYR A 173 -11.29 8.89 12.11
N LYS A 174 -11.43 8.05 11.07
CA LYS A 174 -12.21 6.81 11.18
C LYS A 174 -11.59 5.83 12.17
N GLU A 175 -10.27 5.80 12.28
CA GLU A 175 -9.51 4.90 13.15
C GLU A 175 -9.63 5.30 14.61
N GLU A 176 -9.49 6.59 14.93
CA GLU A 176 -9.69 7.07 16.30
C GLU A 176 -11.12 6.81 16.79
N LEU A 177 -12.13 6.99 15.92
CA LEU A 177 -13.52 6.66 16.27
C LEU A 177 -13.75 5.16 16.45
N ALA A 178 -13.00 4.32 15.74
CA ALA A 178 -13.03 2.88 15.92
C ALA A 178 -12.19 2.40 17.13
N GLN A 179 -11.50 3.32 17.81
CA GLN A 179 -10.53 3.02 18.87
C GLN A 179 -9.43 2.05 18.41
N ASP A 180 -9.11 2.10 17.11
CA ASP A 180 -8.03 1.32 16.52
C ASP A 180 -6.69 1.87 17.02
N SER A 181 -5.90 1.01 17.66
CA SER A 181 -4.59 1.36 18.21
C SER A 181 -3.43 0.73 17.42
N ALA A 182 -3.74 -0.09 16.42
CA ALA A 182 -2.75 -0.72 15.53
C ALA A 182 -2.40 0.14 14.31
N ASN A 183 -3.04 1.32 14.15
CA ASN A 183 -2.73 2.23 13.06
C ASN A 183 -1.34 2.89 13.17
N HIS A 184 -0.86 3.45 12.05
CA HIS A 184 0.49 4.01 11.95
C HIS A 184 0.75 5.15 12.94
N VAL A 185 -0.21 6.08 13.08
CA VAL A 185 -0.09 7.25 13.99
C VAL A 185 -0.02 6.79 15.45
N SER A 186 -0.86 5.83 15.86
CA SER A 186 -0.86 5.25 17.20
C SER A 186 0.47 4.55 17.50
N THR A 187 0.98 3.79 16.53
CA THR A 187 2.27 3.09 16.65
C THR A 187 3.43 4.08 16.80
N LEU A 188 3.47 5.13 15.98
CA LEU A 188 4.49 6.17 16.06
C LEU A 188 4.39 6.98 17.37
N SER A 189 3.18 7.32 17.81
CA SER A 189 2.93 8.00 19.09
C SER A 189 3.49 7.21 20.26
N ALA A 190 3.21 5.90 20.31
CA ALA A 190 3.75 5.01 21.34
C ALA A 190 5.28 4.90 21.27
N ALA A 191 5.85 4.79 20.06
CA ALA A 191 7.29 4.64 19.87
C ALA A 191 8.09 5.92 20.22
N GLN A 192 7.53 7.10 19.97
CA GLN A 192 8.21 8.38 20.16
C GLN A 192 7.89 9.03 21.52
N GLY A 193 6.90 8.50 22.27
CA GLY A 193 6.43 9.12 23.50
C GLY A 193 5.76 10.49 23.26
N GLN A 194 5.25 10.72 22.06
CA GLN A 194 4.57 11.96 21.64
C GLN A 194 3.07 11.77 21.62
N THR A 195 2.30 12.88 21.65
CA THR A 195 0.85 12.77 21.48
C THR A 195 0.52 12.38 20.03
N LYS A 196 -0.60 11.69 19.81
CA LYS A 196 -1.07 11.37 18.46
C LYS A 196 -1.25 12.61 17.58
N ALA A 197 -1.63 13.74 18.18
CA ALA A 197 -1.77 15.02 17.47
C ALA A 197 -0.42 15.55 16.96
N ASP A 198 0.62 15.51 17.79
CA ASP A 198 1.97 15.95 17.39
C ASP A 198 2.53 15.04 16.28
N VAL A 199 2.33 13.72 16.40
CA VAL A 199 2.74 12.75 15.38
C VAL A 199 2.00 12.98 14.07
N LEU A 200 0.68 13.19 14.13
CA LEU A 200 -0.12 13.48 12.94
C LEU A 200 0.36 14.76 12.25
N ALA A 201 0.67 15.82 13.00
CA ALA A 201 1.21 17.06 12.45
C ALA A 201 2.57 16.83 11.74
N GLY A 202 3.49 16.08 12.36
CA GLY A 202 4.76 15.72 11.73
C GLY A 202 4.60 14.84 10.49
N LEU A 203 3.60 13.95 10.49
CA LEU A 203 3.27 13.11 9.34
C LEU A 203 2.72 13.95 8.18
N VAL A 204 1.89 14.95 8.48
CA VAL A 204 1.43 15.94 7.48
C VAL A 204 2.61 16.68 6.86
N ASP A 205 3.53 17.20 7.66
CA ASP A 205 4.72 17.90 7.15
C ASP A 205 5.57 17.00 6.25
N THR A 206 5.72 15.72 6.64
CA THR A 206 6.46 14.71 5.87
C THR A 206 5.76 14.41 4.54
N CYS A 207 4.44 14.22 4.57
CA CYS A 207 3.61 13.95 3.39
C CYS A 207 3.64 15.12 2.39
N VAL A 208 3.48 16.35 2.87
CA VAL A 208 3.58 17.57 2.04
C VAL A 208 4.98 17.70 1.43
N SER A 209 6.03 17.46 2.23
CA SER A 209 7.40 17.52 1.74
C SER A 209 7.69 16.47 0.67
N ALA A 210 7.15 15.25 0.83
CA ALA A 210 7.24 14.19 -0.18
C ALA A 210 6.52 14.59 -1.46
N HIS A 211 5.30 15.14 -1.35
CA HIS A 211 4.54 15.66 -2.50
C HIS A 211 5.35 16.68 -3.31
N GLU A 212 5.90 17.70 -2.64
CA GLU A 212 6.68 18.73 -3.31
C GLU A 212 7.97 18.19 -3.94
N ARG A 213 8.67 17.26 -3.27
CA ARG A 213 9.88 16.63 -3.82
C ARG A 213 9.55 15.80 -5.06
N ALA A 214 8.49 14.99 -5.02
CA ALA A 214 8.02 14.24 -6.18
C ALA A 214 7.72 15.18 -7.36
N GLN A 215 7.00 16.29 -7.14
CA GLN A 215 6.74 17.28 -8.18
C GLN A 215 8.02 17.89 -8.75
N ARG A 216 8.99 18.26 -7.90
CA ARG A 216 10.28 18.81 -8.35
C ARG A 216 11.10 17.82 -9.17
N LEU A 217 11.15 16.55 -8.75
CA LEU A 217 11.86 15.48 -9.45
C LEU A 217 11.21 15.14 -10.80
N LEU A 218 9.88 15.24 -10.89
CA LEU A 218 9.11 14.95 -12.09
C LEU A 218 8.96 16.17 -13.02
N ALA A 219 9.25 17.38 -12.57
CA ALA A 219 9.11 18.61 -13.37
C ALA A 219 9.80 18.58 -14.74
N PRO A 220 10.99 17.95 -14.91
CA PRO A 220 11.61 17.79 -16.23
C PRO A 220 10.87 16.82 -17.17
N TYR A 221 9.91 16.04 -16.65
CA TYR A 221 9.22 14.95 -17.35
C TYR A 221 7.69 15.16 -17.30
N PRO A 222 7.11 16.01 -18.18
CA PRO A 222 5.72 16.45 -18.07
C PRO A 222 4.68 15.33 -18.02
N GLU A 223 4.86 14.25 -18.80
CA GLU A 223 3.94 13.12 -18.81
C GLU A 223 3.97 12.34 -17.48
N ALA A 224 5.16 12.14 -16.91
CA ALA A 224 5.32 11.49 -15.60
C ALA A 224 4.76 12.36 -14.47
N LEU A 225 5.02 13.68 -14.51
CA LEU A 225 4.43 14.63 -13.56
C LEU A 225 2.90 14.62 -13.63
N GLN A 226 2.33 14.62 -14.85
CA GLN A 226 0.88 14.58 -15.04
C GLN A 226 0.29 13.29 -14.48
N ALA A 227 0.92 12.14 -14.73
CA ALA A 227 0.49 10.86 -14.17
C ALA A 227 0.51 10.87 -12.64
N TYR A 228 1.58 11.41 -12.04
CA TYR A 228 1.67 11.55 -10.58
C TYR A 228 0.58 12.48 -10.01
N LEU A 229 0.39 13.67 -10.58
CA LEU A 229 -0.61 14.62 -10.09
C LEU A 229 -2.04 14.07 -10.21
N ALA A 230 -2.33 13.35 -11.30
CA ALA A 230 -3.61 12.67 -11.45
C ALA A 230 -3.82 11.61 -10.37
N ALA A 231 -2.81 10.79 -10.07
CA ALA A 231 -2.88 9.82 -8.98
C ALA A 231 -2.98 10.48 -7.61
N ALA A 232 -2.27 11.58 -7.39
CA ALA A 232 -2.27 12.31 -6.14
C ALA A 232 -3.66 12.89 -5.82
N ILE A 233 -4.29 13.54 -6.81
CA ILE A 233 -5.67 14.04 -6.73
C ILE A 233 -6.66 12.86 -6.61
N GLY A 234 -6.46 11.80 -7.37
CA GLY A 234 -7.27 10.59 -7.31
C GLY A 234 -7.28 9.94 -5.93
N SER A 235 -6.13 9.92 -5.24
CA SER A 235 -6.01 9.46 -3.85
C SER A 235 -6.86 10.32 -2.91
N ILE A 236 -6.76 11.65 -2.97
CA ILE A 236 -7.64 12.51 -2.14
C ILE A 236 -9.11 12.27 -2.47
N GLY A 237 -9.45 12.21 -3.76
CA GLY A 237 -10.80 11.95 -4.23
C GLY A 237 -11.36 10.64 -3.68
N PHE A 238 -10.59 9.56 -3.69
CA PHE A 238 -10.94 8.26 -3.12
C PHE A 238 -11.38 8.38 -1.65
N HIS A 239 -10.61 9.07 -0.83
CA HIS A 239 -10.88 9.21 0.59
C HIS A 239 -12.11 10.09 0.86
N VAL A 240 -12.26 11.20 0.12
CA VAL A 240 -13.37 12.14 0.29
C VAL A 240 -14.71 11.52 -0.12
N VAL A 241 -14.77 10.80 -1.23
CA VAL A 241 -16.04 10.22 -1.71
C VAL A 241 -16.43 8.94 -0.99
N ASN A 242 -15.45 8.22 -0.43
CA ASN A 242 -15.70 6.95 0.24
C ASN A 242 -16.15 7.17 1.69
N LYS A 243 -17.43 6.93 1.94
CA LYS A 243 -18.06 7.08 3.26
C LYS A 243 -17.37 6.29 4.37
N ARG A 244 -16.59 5.25 4.05
CA ARG A 244 -15.75 4.50 5.01
C ARG A 244 -14.83 5.41 5.81
N TYR A 245 -14.29 6.47 5.22
CA TYR A 245 -13.37 7.40 5.87
C TYR A 245 -14.05 8.45 6.74
N ARG A 246 -15.38 8.58 6.64
CA ARG A 246 -16.18 9.48 7.47
C ARG A 246 -15.76 10.95 7.40
N LEU A 247 -15.03 11.35 6.35
CA LEU A 247 -14.57 12.74 6.17
C LEU A 247 -15.73 13.72 5.96
N HIS A 248 -16.87 13.26 5.47
CA HIS A 248 -18.10 14.06 5.37
C HIS A 248 -18.68 14.50 6.72
N GLU A 249 -18.20 13.92 7.84
CA GLU A 249 -18.56 14.34 9.20
C GLU A 249 -17.67 15.48 9.70
N LEU A 250 -16.59 15.76 8.98
CA LEU A 250 -15.68 16.86 9.23
C LEU A 250 -16.10 18.04 8.34
N ASP A 251 -16.23 19.23 8.92
CA ASP A 251 -16.56 20.47 8.21
C ASP A 251 -15.29 21.03 7.53
N LEU A 252 -14.74 20.28 6.56
CA LEU A 252 -13.48 20.54 5.85
C LEU A 252 -13.68 21.33 4.54
#